data_AF-A0A1B1ALI3-F1
#
_entry.id   AF-A0A1B1ALI3-F1
#
_cell.length_a   1.000
_cell.length_b   1.000
_cell.length_c   1.000
_cell.angle_alpha   90.00
_cell.angle_beta   90.00
_cell.angle_gamma   90.00
#
_symmetry.space_group_name_H-M   'P 1'
#
loop_
_entity.id
_entity.type
_entity.pdbx_description
1 polymer ?
#
loop_
_entity_poly.entity_id
_entity_poly.type
_entity_poly.pdbx_seq_one_letter_code
_entity_poly.pdbx_strand_id
1 'polypeptide(L)'
;MRAFLIAAAAMATCITSASAQSRDAFEGTWAFQTSSYGTEQVGAIMSGAAVISRARGGRYTIRLISNERLVNRETGESAFLTARQACTGENSDGQFTISCQMAEPLEGYEADNFVLQQGETDQLVGVLSSNTSSQVTFSRLR
;
A
#
# COMPACT_ATOMS: atom_id res chain seq x y z
N MET A 1 55.12 33.77 31.81
CA MET A 1 54.79 33.97 30.37
C MET A 1 54.65 32.59 29.76
N ARG A 2 53.40 32.18 29.47
CA ARG A 2 52.85 31.97 28.11
C ARG A 2 53.56 30.83 27.34
N ALA A 3 52.94 29.85 26.67
CA ALA A 3 51.63 29.21 26.61
C ALA A 3 51.73 28.19 25.43
N PHE A 4 50.84 27.17 25.37
CA PHE A 4 50.33 26.49 24.15
C PHE A 4 51.28 25.50 23.40
N LEU A 5 50.93 24.35 22.80
CA LEU A 5 49.71 23.59 22.40
C LEU A 5 50.13 22.11 22.17
N ILE A 6 49.41 21.08 22.67
CA ILE A 6 48.45 20.18 21.97
C ILE A 6 48.82 19.77 20.53
N ALA A 7 49.02 18.47 20.30
CA ALA A 7 48.88 17.84 18.97
C ALA A 7 48.05 16.54 19.10
N ALA A 8 46.88 16.56 18.46
CA ALA A 8 45.82 15.57 18.54
C ALA A 8 46.02 14.42 17.55
N ALA A 9 45.57 13.23 17.95
CA ALA A 9 45.52 12.03 17.15
C ALA A 9 44.57 12.19 15.95
N ALA A 10 45.09 11.99 14.74
CA ALA A 10 44.29 11.90 13.53
C ALA A 10 43.72 10.47 13.40
N MET A 11 42.51 10.25 13.91
CA MET A 11 41.71 9.09 13.50
C MET A 11 41.04 9.42 12.17
N ALA A 12 41.53 8.83 11.09
CA ALA A 12 40.85 8.82 9.80
C ALA A 12 39.64 7.87 9.90
N THR A 13 38.48 8.43 10.23
CA THR A 13 37.21 7.71 10.10
C THR A 13 36.78 7.75 8.63
N CYS A 14 36.69 6.57 8.03
CA CYS A 14 36.06 6.37 6.74
C CYS A 14 34.60 6.79 6.83
N ILE A 15 34.27 8.00 6.38
CA ILE A 15 32.89 8.41 6.14
C ILE A 15 32.49 7.78 4.80
N THR A 16 32.07 6.52 4.85
CA THR A 16 31.21 6.01 3.79
C THR A 16 29.89 6.75 3.92
N SER A 17 29.66 7.71 3.03
CA SER A 17 28.32 8.26 2.83
C SER A 17 27.45 7.11 2.35
N ALA A 18 26.77 6.44 3.28
CA ALA A 18 25.64 5.61 2.95
C ALA A 18 24.62 6.55 2.32
N SER A 19 24.56 6.56 0.98
CA SER A 19 23.45 7.12 0.25
C SER A 19 22.23 6.32 0.67
N ALA A 20 21.53 6.81 1.70
CA ALA A 20 20.16 6.45 1.97
C ALA A 20 19.40 6.81 0.70
N GLN A 21 19.28 5.85 -0.21
CA GLN A 21 18.24 5.88 -1.22
C GLN A 21 16.96 5.85 -0.41
N SER A 22 16.45 7.03 -0.05
CA SER A 22 15.11 7.20 0.47
C SER A 22 14.19 6.83 -0.70
N ARG A 23 14.03 5.53 -0.90
CA ARG A 23 13.03 4.96 -1.78
C ARG A 23 11.73 5.41 -1.16
N ASP A 24 10.91 6.11 -1.93
CA ASP A 24 9.58 6.46 -1.46
C ASP A 24 8.89 5.19 -0.94
N ALA A 25 8.39 5.28 0.30
CA ALA A 25 7.89 4.12 1.02
C ALA A 25 6.64 3.50 0.39
N PHE A 26 5.94 4.25 -0.47
CA PHE A 26 4.70 3.86 -1.14
C PHE A 26 4.89 3.62 -2.64
N GLU A 27 5.80 4.33 -3.30
CA GLU A 27 6.06 4.20 -4.74
C GLU A 27 6.58 2.81 -5.10
N GLY A 28 5.97 2.18 -6.10
CA GLY A 28 6.36 0.85 -6.58
C GLY A 28 5.16 0.02 -7.01
N THR A 29 5.44 -1.27 -7.27
CA THR A 29 4.41 -2.26 -7.56
C THR A 29 4.13 -3.08 -6.31
N TRP A 30 2.86 -3.32 -6.02
CA TRP A 30 2.40 -4.01 -4.83
C TRP A 30 1.40 -5.10 -5.22
N ALA A 31 1.48 -6.25 -4.57
CA ALA A 31 0.36 -7.18 -4.50
C ALA A 31 -0.40 -6.91 -3.21
N PHE A 32 -1.71 -7.11 -3.18
CA PHE A 32 -2.48 -6.98 -1.96
C PHE A 32 -3.48 -8.13 -1.77
N GLN A 33 -3.87 -8.35 -0.53
CA GLN A 33 -4.93 -9.27 -0.16
C GLN A 33 -5.64 -8.80 1.11
N THR A 34 -6.95 -8.97 1.16
CA THR A 34 -7.76 -8.73 2.36
C THR A 34 -7.82 -9.97 3.25
N SER A 35 -8.15 -9.79 4.53
CA SER A 35 -8.78 -10.86 5.32
C SER A 35 -10.10 -11.28 4.67
N SER A 36 -10.62 -12.45 5.02
CA SER A 36 -11.96 -12.85 4.60
C SER A 36 -13.02 -11.92 5.20
N TYR A 37 -14.01 -11.53 4.40
CA TYR A 37 -15.14 -10.70 4.81
C TYR A 37 -16.45 -11.24 4.23
N GLY A 38 -17.55 -10.50 4.38
CA GLY A 38 -18.89 -10.87 3.92
C GLY A 38 -19.88 -11.14 5.06
N THR A 39 -21.04 -11.68 4.72
CA THR A 39 -22.13 -12.01 5.65
C THR A 39 -22.05 -13.47 6.07
N GLU A 40 -23.03 -14.01 6.80
CA GLU A 40 -23.10 -15.45 7.09
C GLU A 40 -23.30 -16.30 5.81
N GLN A 41 -24.06 -15.78 4.85
CA GLN A 41 -24.44 -16.47 3.62
C GLN A 41 -23.36 -16.42 2.53
N VAL A 42 -22.60 -15.33 2.48
CA VAL A 42 -21.57 -15.11 1.44
C VAL A 42 -20.23 -14.76 2.10
N GLY A 43 -19.19 -15.53 1.76
CA GLY A 43 -17.81 -15.20 2.09
C GLY A 43 -17.10 -14.57 0.91
N ALA A 44 -16.27 -13.57 1.19
CA ALA A 44 -15.51 -12.84 0.19
C ALA A 44 -14.03 -12.76 0.59
N ILE A 45 -13.16 -12.73 -0.42
CA ILE A 45 -11.77 -12.31 -0.29
C ILE A 45 -11.41 -11.49 -1.52
N MET A 46 -10.66 -10.41 -1.31
CA MET A 46 -10.15 -9.58 -2.40
C MET A 46 -8.64 -9.67 -2.44
N SER A 47 -8.09 -9.78 -3.65
CA SER A 47 -6.66 -9.70 -3.89
C SER A 47 -6.38 -8.98 -5.20
N GLY A 48 -5.16 -8.51 -5.40
CA GLY A 48 -4.87 -7.78 -6.62
C GLY A 48 -3.48 -7.18 -6.65
N ALA A 49 -3.32 -6.21 -7.55
CA ALA A 49 -2.08 -5.47 -7.70
C ALA A 49 -2.33 -3.98 -7.82
N ALA A 50 -1.41 -3.19 -7.26
CA ALA A 50 -1.36 -1.75 -7.38
C ALA A 50 -0.02 -1.31 -7.95
N VAL A 51 -0.03 -0.41 -8.93
CA VAL A 51 1.17 0.33 -9.36
C VAL A 51 1.02 1.75 -8.87
N ILE A 52 1.92 2.16 -7.97
CA ILE A 52 1.90 3.46 -7.30
C ILE A 52 3.06 4.29 -7.84
N SER A 53 2.75 5.47 -8.38
CA SER A 53 3.72 6.45 -8.85
C SER A 53 3.58 7.75 -8.07
N ARG A 54 4.71 8.32 -7.63
CA ARG A 54 4.71 9.59 -6.91
C ARG A 54 4.28 10.73 -7.85
N ALA A 55 3.34 11.53 -7.39
CA ALA A 55 2.98 12.81 -7.96
C ALA A 55 3.57 13.97 -7.12
N ARG A 56 3.30 15.23 -7.50
CA ARG A 56 3.82 16.38 -6.75
C ARG A 56 3.10 16.56 -5.40
N GLY A 57 3.84 17.05 -4.41
CA GLY A 57 3.25 17.51 -3.13
C GLY A 57 2.73 16.39 -2.22
N GLY A 58 3.39 15.23 -2.15
CA GLY A 58 2.97 14.12 -1.27
C GLY A 58 1.73 13.35 -1.76
N ARG A 59 1.35 13.56 -3.02
CA ARG A 59 0.26 12.86 -3.70
C ARG A 59 0.79 11.76 -4.59
N TYR A 60 -0.07 10.81 -4.96
CA TYR A 60 0.27 9.64 -5.75
C TYR A 60 -0.79 9.37 -6.81
N THR A 61 -0.36 8.85 -7.95
CA THR A 61 -1.23 8.25 -8.97
C THR A 61 -1.11 6.75 -8.88
N ILE A 62 -2.25 6.06 -8.90
CA ILE A 62 -2.31 4.63 -8.63
C ILE A 62 -3.17 3.96 -9.70
N ARG A 63 -2.67 2.84 -10.23
CA ARG A 63 -3.46 1.93 -11.07
C ARG A 63 -3.68 0.65 -10.28
N LEU A 64 -4.93 0.31 -10.05
CA LEU A 64 -5.32 -0.84 -9.25
C LEU A 64 -6.09 -1.84 -10.10
N ILE A 65 -5.74 -3.12 -9.97
CA ILE A 65 -6.57 -4.23 -10.43
C ILE A 65 -6.93 -5.02 -9.19
N SER A 66 -8.22 -5.09 -8.88
CA SER A 66 -8.76 -5.89 -7.80
C SER A 66 -9.49 -7.11 -8.38
N ASN A 67 -9.32 -8.23 -7.71
CA ASN A 67 -10.01 -9.48 -7.97
C ASN A 67 -10.74 -9.87 -6.70
N GLU A 68 -12.06 -10.01 -6.77
CA GLU A 68 -12.88 -10.43 -5.65
C GLU A 68 -13.43 -11.82 -5.93
N ARG A 69 -13.17 -12.74 -5.01
CA ARG A 69 -13.80 -14.06 -5.02
C ARG A 69 -14.91 -14.08 -4.00
N LEU A 70 -16.13 -14.32 -4.47
CA LEU A 70 -17.31 -14.53 -3.66
C LEU A 70 -17.61 -16.03 -3.59
N VAL A 71 -18.03 -16.50 -2.42
CA VAL A 71 -18.40 -17.89 -2.16
C VAL A 71 -19.71 -17.92 -1.39
N ASN A 72 -20.75 -18.49 -1.98
CA ASN A 72 -21.96 -18.86 -1.26
C ASN A 72 -21.60 -19.99 -0.29
N ARG A 73 -21.81 -19.76 1.01
CA ARG A 73 -21.38 -20.71 2.05
C ARG A 73 -22.30 -21.91 2.20
N GLU A 74 -23.55 -21.81 1.76
CA GLU A 74 -24.52 -22.89 1.80
C GLU A 74 -24.32 -23.84 0.60
N THR A 75 -24.20 -23.28 -0.60
CA THR A 75 -24.10 -24.07 -1.84
C THR A 75 -22.66 -24.38 -2.25
N GLY A 76 -21.69 -23.63 -1.75
CA GLY A 76 -20.28 -23.71 -2.17
C GLY A 76 -20.01 -23.07 -3.55
N GLU A 77 -21.03 -22.51 -4.20
CA GLU A 77 -20.89 -21.83 -5.48
C GLU A 77 -19.98 -20.60 -5.34
N SER A 78 -19.13 -20.39 -6.34
CA SER A 78 -18.21 -19.26 -6.34
C SER A 78 -18.38 -18.38 -7.56
N ALA A 79 -18.32 -17.07 -7.35
CA ALA A 79 -18.20 -16.06 -8.39
C ALA A 79 -16.85 -15.34 -8.28
N PHE A 80 -16.40 -14.79 -9.40
CA PHE A 80 -15.15 -14.04 -9.47
C PHE A 80 -15.38 -12.74 -10.23
N LEU A 81 -14.97 -11.64 -9.64
CA LEU A 81 -15.08 -10.29 -10.20
C LEU A 81 -13.68 -9.72 -10.37
N THR A 82 -13.45 -9.00 -11.45
CA THR A 82 -12.20 -8.27 -11.69
C THR A 82 -12.53 -6.83 -12.03
N ALA A 83 -12.04 -5.89 -11.22
CA ALA A 83 -12.22 -4.47 -11.42
C ALA A 83 -10.89 -3.78 -11.73
N ARG A 84 -10.93 -2.89 -12.71
CA ARG A 84 -9.81 -2.00 -13.08
C ARG A 84 -10.14 -0.61 -12.60
N GLN A 85 -9.22 0.00 -11.88
CA GLN A 85 -9.48 1.25 -11.20
C GLN A 85 -8.32 2.23 -11.34
N ALA A 86 -8.68 3.50 -11.46
CA ALA A 86 -7.76 4.61 -11.41
C ALA A 86 -7.92 5.29 -10.05
N CYS A 87 -6.82 5.38 -9.29
CA CYS A 87 -6.87 5.89 -7.92
C CYS A 87 -5.85 7.01 -7.70
N THR A 88 -6.13 7.79 -6.67
CA THR A 88 -5.20 8.78 -6.12
C THR A 88 -4.82 8.38 -4.71
N GLY A 89 -3.56 8.59 -4.35
CA GLY A 89 -3.07 8.40 -2.99
C GLY A 89 -2.67 9.71 -2.35
N GLU A 90 -2.92 9.86 -1.06
CA GLU A 90 -2.44 10.99 -0.25
C GLU A 90 -1.83 10.46 1.04
N ASN A 91 -0.63 10.91 1.36
CA ASN A 91 0.01 10.59 2.63
C ASN A 91 -0.06 11.80 3.56
N SER A 92 -0.78 11.67 4.68
CA SER A 92 -0.84 12.66 5.76
C SER A 92 -0.40 12.00 7.05
N ASP A 93 0.67 12.51 7.67
CA ASP A 93 1.17 12.05 8.97
C ASP A 93 1.40 10.53 9.08
N GLY A 94 1.81 9.89 7.99
CA GLY A 94 2.09 8.46 7.92
C GLY A 94 0.85 7.58 7.65
N GLN A 95 -0.34 8.18 7.54
CA GLN A 95 -1.52 7.53 7.00
C GLN A 95 -1.61 7.78 5.49
N PHE A 96 -1.66 6.69 4.73
CA PHE A 96 -1.75 6.70 3.28
C PHE A 96 -3.16 6.30 2.85
N THR A 97 -3.92 7.28 2.37
CA THR A 97 -5.31 7.09 1.92
C THR A 97 -5.34 6.95 0.40
N ILE A 98 -5.90 5.85 -0.09
CA ILE A 98 -6.11 5.57 -1.51
C ILE A 98 -7.59 5.72 -1.80
N SER A 99 -7.93 6.56 -2.78
CA SER A 99 -9.29 6.74 -3.26
C SER A 99 -9.39 6.40 -4.73
N CYS A 100 -10.24 5.43 -5.08
CA CYS A 100 -10.37 4.94 -6.44
C CYS A 100 -11.65 5.40 -7.14
N GLN A 101 -11.58 5.35 -8.47
CA GLN A 101 -12.72 5.40 -9.37
C GLN A 101 -12.62 4.23 -10.34
N MET A 102 -13.78 3.70 -10.72
CA MET A 102 -13.86 2.65 -11.73
C MET A 102 -13.31 3.16 -13.06
N ALA A 103 -12.27 2.50 -13.59
CA ALA A 103 -11.76 2.79 -14.92
C ALA A 103 -12.68 2.22 -16.01
N GLU A 104 -13.35 1.12 -15.69
CA GLU A 104 -14.37 0.46 -16.52
C GLU A 104 -15.56 0.14 -15.59
N PRO A 105 -16.81 0.46 -15.96
CA PRO A 105 -17.98 0.12 -15.16
C PRO A 105 -18.11 -1.39 -14.98
N LEU A 106 -18.47 -1.82 -13.76
CA LEU A 106 -18.74 -3.21 -13.44
C LEU A 106 -20.03 -3.28 -12.62
N GLU A 107 -21.02 -4.03 -13.10
CA GLU A 107 -22.32 -4.12 -12.45
C GLU A 107 -22.20 -4.74 -11.05
N GLY A 108 -22.82 -4.09 -10.06
CA GLY A 108 -22.81 -4.56 -8.67
C GLY A 108 -21.47 -4.38 -7.94
N TYR A 109 -20.52 -3.63 -8.51
CA TYR A 109 -19.21 -3.39 -7.91
C TYR A 109 -18.94 -1.89 -7.73
N GLU A 110 -18.48 -1.51 -6.55
CA GLU A 110 -18.11 -0.13 -6.22
C GLU A 110 -16.59 0.05 -6.20
N ALA A 111 -16.13 1.30 -6.39
CA ALA A 111 -14.70 1.57 -6.38
C ALA A 111 -14.10 1.36 -4.98
N ASP A 112 -12.89 0.80 -4.96
CA ASP A 112 -12.19 0.46 -3.73
C ASP A 112 -11.54 1.66 -3.08
N ASN A 113 -11.65 1.79 -1.76
CA ASN A 113 -10.93 2.81 -1.01
C ASN A 113 -10.11 2.12 0.07
N PHE A 114 -8.91 2.62 0.36
CA PHE A 114 -8.03 2.04 1.36
C PHE A 114 -7.47 3.10 2.28
N VAL A 115 -7.28 2.74 3.54
CA VAL A 115 -6.52 3.53 4.51
C VAL A 115 -5.40 2.66 5.03
N LEU A 116 -4.17 3.01 4.69
CA LEU A 116 -2.97 2.21 4.91
C LEU A 116 -1.95 2.94 5.78
N GLN A 117 -1.09 2.17 6.43
CA GLN A 117 0.10 2.64 7.13
C GLN A 117 1.27 1.72 6.77
N GLN A 118 2.50 2.18 6.99
CA GLN A 118 3.66 1.31 6.86
C GLN A 118 3.60 0.20 7.92
N GLY A 119 3.74 -1.04 7.46
CA GLY A 119 3.84 -2.22 8.31
C GLY A 119 5.30 -2.63 8.51
N GLU A 120 5.55 -3.92 8.39
CA GLU A 120 6.91 -4.45 8.32
C GLU A 120 7.65 -3.98 7.05
N THR A 121 8.91 -4.41 6.88
CA THR A 121 9.68 -4.09 5.67
C THR A 121 8.93 -4.55 4.42
N ASP A 122 8.86 -3.68 3.40
CA ASP A 122 8.18 -3.96 2.14
C ASP A 122 6.65 -4.22 2.29
N GLN A 123 6.03 -3.68 3.34
CA GLN A 123 4.62 -3.89 3.64
C GLN A 123 3.85 -2.58 3.90
N LEU A 124 2.62 -2.49 3.39
CA LEU A 124 1.61 -1.55 3.87
C LEU A 124 0.44 -2.35 4.44
N VAL A 125 -0.10 -1.93 5.57
CA VAL A 125 -1.21 -2.60 6.25
C VAL A 125 -2.31 -1.61 6.55
N GLY A 126 -3.55 -2.05 6.54
CA GLY A 126 -4.66 -1.17 6.84
C GLY A 126 -6.00 -1.81 6.59
N VAL A 127 -6.94 -1.02 6.08
CA VAL A 127 -8.32 -1.46 5.83
C VAL A 127 -8.80 -1.07 4.44
N LEU A 128 -9.62 -1.95 3.85
CA LEU A 128 -10.55 -1.60 2.77
C LEU A 128 -11.70 -0.79 3.39
N SER A 129 -11.97 0.43 2.91
CA SER A 129 -12.91 1.38 3.51
C SER A 129 -14.16 1.68 2.68
N SER A 130 -14.27 1.13 1.46
CA SER A 130 -15.39 1.37 0.53
C SER A 130 -16.60 0.46 0.71
N ASN A 131 -16.47 -0.69 1.39
CA ASN A 131 -17.57 -1.65 1.52
C ASN A 131 -17.61 -2.21 2.95
N THR A 132 -17.02 -3.39 3.16
CA THR A 132 -16.83 -3.98 4.49
C THR A 132 -15.43 -3.66 4.96
N SER A 133 -15.30 -3.10 6.17
CA SER A 133 -14.00 -2.82 6.80
C SER A 133 -13.22 -4.12 7.06
N SER A 134 -12.54 -4.60 6.05
CA SER A 134 -11.68 -5.79 6.10
C SER A 134 -10.22 -5.35 6.19
N GLN A 135 -9.44 -6.05 7.01
CA GLN A 135 -8.01 -5.82 7.06
C GLN A 135 -7.40 -6.13 5.68
N VAL A 136 -6.45 -5.32 5.23
CA VAL A 136 -5.74 -5.52 3.98
C VAL A 136 -4.24 -5.38 4.20
N THR A 137 -3.49 -6.20 3.48
CA THR A 137 -2.03 -6.15 3.44
C THR A 137 -1.59 -6.00 2.01
N PHE A 138 -0.74 -5.01 1.76
CA PHE A 138 -0.01 -4.80 0.52
C PHE A 138 1.44 -5.21 0.74
N SER A 139 1.94 -6.08 -0.12
CA SER A 139 3.33 -6.55 -0.12
C SER A 139 4.01 -6.06 -1.40
N ARG A 140 5.17 -5.42 -1.25
CA ARG A 140 5.91 -4.86 -2.38
C ARG A 140 6.44 -5.98 -3.27
N LEU A 141 6.24 -5.84 -4.57
CA LEU A 141 6.84 -6.73 -5.57
C LEU A 141 8.24 -6.22 -5.92
N ARG A 142 9.21 -7.13 -6.01
CA ARG A 142 10.62 -6.83 -6.33
C ARG A 142 10.90 -6.92 -7.82
#